data_AF-A0A4P9WLD8-F1
#
_entry.id   AF-A0A4P9WLD8-F1
#
_cell.length_a   1.000
_cell.length_b   1.000
_cell.length_c   1.000
_cell.angle_alpha   90.00
_cell.angle_beta   90.00
_cell.angle_gamma   90.00
#
_symmetry.space_group_name_H-M   'P 1'
#
loop_
_entity.id
_entity.type
_entity.pdbx_description
1 polymer ?
#
loop_
_entity_poly.entity_id
_entity_poly.type
_entity_poly.pdbx_seq_one_letter_code
_entity_poly.pdbx_strand_id
1 'polypeptide(L)' 'VLVHCKAGRSRSATAVIAYLVAHEKLTLRAAYELVKRARPGVSPNIGFMLALIKMEK' A
#
# COMPACT_ATOMS: atom_id res chain seq x y z
N VAL A 1 -5.04 13.25 -8.04
CA VAL A 1 -6.11 12.46 -7.36
C VAL A 1 -5.80 12.39 -5.87
N LEU A 2 -6.78 12.59 -4.98
CA LEU A 2 -6.62 12.36 -3.53
C LEU A 2 -7.18 10.98 -3.15
N VAL A 3 -6.34 10.11 -2.58
CA VAL A 3 -6.77 8.79 -2.08
C VAL A 3 -6.83 8.84 -0.55
N HIS A 4 -8.00 8.63 0.04
CA HIS A 4 -8.17 8.70 1.49
C HIS A 4 -9.08 7.59 2.05
N CYS A 5 -8.96 7.36 3.35
CA CYS A 5 -9.89 6.53 4.12
C CYS A 5 -10.03 7.12 5.54
N LYS A 6 -10.96 6.62 6.36
CA LYS A 6 -11.28 7.19 7.69
C LYS A 6 -10.05 7.54 8.56
N ALA A 7 -9.05 6.65 8.60
CA ALA A 7 -7.86 6.83 9.44
C ALA A 7 -6.58 7.13 8.66
N GLY A 8 -6.60 7.02 7.32
CA GLY A 8 -5.38 7.12 6.51
C GLY A 8 -4.31 6.07 6.85
N ARG A 9 -4.69 4.92 7.43
CA ARG A 9 -3.75 3.88 7.88
C ARG A 9 -3.76 2.61 7.04
N SER A 10 -4.94 2.13 6.66
CA SER A 10 -5.13 0.79 6.09
C SER A 10 -5.62 0.86 4.64
N ARG A 11 -6.92 0.95 4.38
CA ARG A 11 -7.54 0.96 3.03
C ARG A 11 -6.86 1.88 2.01
N SER A 12 -6.68 3.16 2.34
CA SER A 12 -6.06 4.11 1.41
C SER A 12 -4.59 3.82 1.17
N ALA A 13 -3.86 3.37 2.19
CA ALA A 13 -2.46 2.96 2.04
C ALA A 13 -2.36 1.72 1.15
N THR A 14 -3.22 0.73 1.36
CA THR A 14 -3.31 -0.47 0.50
C THR A 14 -3.54 -0.12 -0.96
N ALA A 15 -4.48 0.79 -1.26
CA ALA A 15 -4.76 1.19 -2.64
C ALA A 15 -3.55 1.84 -3.31
N VAL A 16 -2.84 2.72 -2.59
CA VAL A 16 -1.62 3.36 -3.12
C VAL A 16 -0.49 2.34 -3.31
N ILE A 17 -0.28 1.44 -2.35
CA ILE A 17 0.73 0.38 -2.46
C ILE A 17 0.42 -0.54 -3.65
N ALA A 18 -0.84 -0.95 -3.81
CA ALA A 18 -1.29 -1.78 -4.92
C ALA A 18 -1.00 -1.11 -6.28
N TYR A 19 -1.27 0.20 -6.39
CA TYR A 19 -0.97 0.97 -7.60
C TYR A 19 0.52 0.97 -7.93
N LEU A 20 1.37 1.22 -6.93
CA LEU A 20 2.82 1.22 -7.09
C LEU A 20 3.37 -0.15 -7.52
N VAL A 21 2.81 -1.23 -6.97
CA VAL A 21 3.19 -2.60 -7.38
C VAL A 21 2.76 -2.89 -8.81
N ALA A 22 1.49 -2.60 -9.15
CA ALA A 22 0.92 -2.98 -10.44
C ALA A 22 1.40 -2.11 -11.62
N HIS A 23 1.67 -0.83 -11.40
CA HIS A 23 1.93 0.13 -12.49
C HIS A 23 3.33 0.73 -12.48
N GLU A 24 3.96 0.88 -11.31
CA GLU A 24 5.31 1.43 -11.18
C GLU A 24 6.40 0.35 -11.08
N LYS A 25 6.01 -0.94 -11.22
CA LYS A 25 6.90 -2.11 -11.17
C LYS A 25 7.77 -2.16 -9.90
N LEU A 26 7.29 -1.57 -8.80
CA LEU A 26 7.95 -1.68 -7.51
C LEU A 26 7.64 -3.03 -6.88
N THR A 27 8.61 -3.62 -6.20
CA THR A 27 8.31 -4.74 -5.29
C THR A 27 7.37 -4.25 -4.19
N LEU A 28 6.55 -5.12 -3.64
CA LEU A 28 5.65 -4.82 -2.52
C LEU A 28 6.43 -4.22 -1.36
N ARG A 29 7.62 -4.74 -1.08
CA ARG A 29 8.52 -4.20 -0.06
C ARG A 29 8.91 -2.75 -0.37
N ALA A 30 9.35 -2.46 -1.59
CA ALA A 30 9.74 -1.10 -1.98
C ALA A 30 8.55 -0.13 -1.95
N ALA A 31 7.40 -0.55 -2.46
CA ALA A 31 6.17 0.24 -2.45
C ALA A 31 5.70 0.53 -1.02
N TYR A 32 5.72 -0.48 -0.13
CA TYR A 32 5.37 -0.31 1.27
C TYR A 32 6.30 0.68 1.99
N GLU A 33 7.61 0.52 1.83
CA GLU A 33 8.60 1.43 2.44
C GLU A 33 8.48 2.85 1.93
N LEU A 34 8.23 3.03 0.63
CA LEU A 34 8.00 4.35 0.04
C LEU A 34 6.79 5.05 0.68
N VAL A 35 5.67 4.33 0.80
CA VAL A 35 4.45 4.87 1.43
C VAL A 35 4.66 5.08 2.93
N LYS A 36 5.39 4.21 3.62
CA LYS A 36 5.71 4.33 5.05
C LYS A 36 6.58 5.54 5.35
N ARG A 37 7.56 5.85 4.51
CA ARG A 37 8.39 7.06 4.63
C ARG A 37 7.56 8.34 4.48
N ALA A 38 6.65 8.37 3.52
CA ALA A 38 5.74 9.50 3.34
C ALA A 38 4.68 9.61 4.45
N ARG A 39 4.23 8.46 4.99
CA ARG A 39 3.23 8.39 6.07
C ARG A 39 3.60 7.31 7.10
N PRO A 40 4.30 7.67 8.18
CA PRO A 40 4.76 6.70 9.18
C PRO A 40 3.63 5.90 9.87
N GLY A 41 2.39 6.39 9.86
CA GLY A 41 1.24 5.73 10.47
C GLY A 41 0.59 4.62 9.62
N VAL A 42 1.09 4.32 8.41
CA VAL A 42 0.49 3.27 7.59
C VAL A 42 0.70 1.89 8.20
N SER A 43 -0.37 1.11 8.14
CA SER A 43 -0.48 -0.26 8.60
C SER A 43 -1.73 -0.87 7.94
N PRO A 44 -1.60 -1.38 6.70
CA PRO A 44 -2.60 -2.26 6.10
C PRO A 44 -2.90 -3.43 7.04
N ASN A 45 -4.16 -3.84 7.12
CA ASN A 45 -4.49 -5.04 7.91
C ASN A 45 -3.96 -6.29 7.19
N ILE A 46 -3.96 -7.43 7.89
CA ILE A 46 -3.39 -8.66 7.35
C ILE A 46 -4.10 -9.16 6.08
N GLY A 47 -5.42 -8.99 5.98
CA GLY A 47 -6.18 -9.36 4.77
C GLY A 47 -5.74 -8.56 3.54
N PHE A 48 -5.49 -7.26 3.70
CA PHE A 48 -4.95 -6.43 2.64
C PHE A 48 -3.49 -6.76 2.32
N MET A 49 -2.65 -7.06 3.31
CA MET A 49 -1.29 -7.50 3.05
C MET A 49 -1.25 -8.80 2.25
N LEU A 50 -2.10 -9.77 2.58
CA LEU A 50 -2.22 -11.01 1.81
C LEU A 50 -2.69 -10.76 0.36
N ALA A 51 -3.65 -9.84 0.17
CA ALA A 51 -4.08 -9.45 -1.17
C ALA A 51 -2.93 -8.80 -1.96
N LEU A 52 -2.16 -7.91 -1.35
CA LEU A 52 -0.99 -7.29 -1.96
C LEU A 52 0.10 -8.30 -2.34
N ILE A 53 0.39 -9.27 -1.46
CA ILE A 53 1.34 -10.37 -1.75
C ILE A 53 0.86 -11.21 -2.94
N LYS A 54 -0.45 -11.44 -3.05
CA LYS A 54 -1.03 -12.16 -4.19
C LYS A 54 -0.92 -11.36 -5.49
N MET A 55 -0.94 -10.02 -5.43
CA MET A 55 -0.84 -9.13 -6.59
C MET A 55 0.59 -8.96 -7.13
N GLU A 56 1.61 -9.11 -6.28
CA GLU A 56 3.02 -8.99 -6.72
C GLU A 56 3.49 -10.20 -7.55
N LYS A 57 2.77 -11.33 -7.48
CA LYS A 57 3.03 -12.53 -8.28
C LYS A 57 2.57 -12.37 -9.72
#